data_AF-W5SEL1-F1
#
_entry.id   AF-W5SEL1-F1
#
_cell.length_a   1.000
_cell.length_b   1.000
_cell.length_c   1.000
_cell.angle_alpha   90.00
_cell.angle_beta   90.00
_cell.angle_gamma   90.00
#
_symmetry.space_group_name_H-M   'P 1'
#
loop_
_entity.id
_entity.type
_entity.pdbx_description
1 polymer ?
#
loop_
_entity_poly.entity_id
_entity_poly.type
_entity_poly.pdbx_seq_one_letter_code
_entity_poly.pdbx_strand_id
1 'polypeptide(L)'
;MVNDIENKIQIMEILYNIKNKKLYRIDGYESFNSFIKGFLIAKTQVYLYLKVYEQVLKGNLSIKEIKDKGMIEIYRDIKSKEISNKKSKQNSIKPLRFQLKSQESYAFYKKMPSLLALFYISFFQVIRTI
;
A
#
# COMPACT_ATOMS: atom_id res chain seq x y z
N MET A 1 17.44 28.17 18.21
CA MET A 1 16.77 26.86 18.21
C MET A 1 16.97 26.24 16.83
N VAL A 2 17.80 25.21 16.72
CA VAL A 2 18.00 24.47 15.46
C VAL A 2 16.65 23.88 15.05
N ASN A 3 16.26 24.10 13.79
CA ASN A 3 14.91 23.97 13.28
C ASN A 3 14.34 22.53 13.45
N ASP A 4 13.26 22.36 14.21
CA ASP A 4 12.67 21.04 14.57
C ASP A 4 12.33 20.18 13.33
N ILE A 5 11.96 20.83 12.22
CA ILE A 5 11.70 20.15 10.95
C ILE A 5 12.98 19.58 10.32
N GLU A 6 14.09 20.28 10.45
CA GLU A 6 15.38 19.92 9.87
C GLU A 6 15.97 18.71 10.60
N ASN A 7 15.85 18.69 11.94
CA ASN A 7 16.17 17.52 12.75
C ASN A 7 15.34 16.29 12.35
N LYS A 8 14.04 16.47 12.10
CA LYS A 8 13.16 15.38 11.63
C LYS A 8 13.60 14.83 10.28
N ILE A 9 14.01 15.69 9.34
CA ILE A 9 14.52 15.27 8.03
C ILE A 9 15.82 14.48 8.18
N GLN A 10 16.75 14.93 9.03
CA GLN A 10 17.98 14.19 9.30
C GLN A 10 17.69 12.82 9.93
N ILE A 11 16.78 12.75 10.89
CA ILE A 11 16.35 11.49 11.51
C ILE A 11 15.79 10.53 10.46
N MET A 12 14.97 11.02 9.51
CA MET A 12 14.43 10.19 8.43
C MET A 12 15.54 9.56 7.57
N GLU A 13 16.52 10.36 7.17
CA GLU A 13 17.67 9.91 6.40
C GLU A 13 18.50 8.87 7.15
N ILE A 14 18.83 9.13 8.42
CA ILE A 14 19.59 8.22 9.28
C ILE A 14 18.86 6.88 9.44
N LEU A 15 17.57 6.91 9.79
CA LEU A 15 16.75 5.71 9.95
C LEU A 15 16.68 4.90 8.66
N TYR A 16 16.56 5.57 7.51
CA TYR A 16 16.54 4.91 6.21
C TYR A 16 17.86 4.21 5.93
N ASN A 17 18.98 4.90 6.14
CA ASN A 17 20.31 4.34 5.94
C ASN A 17 20.58 3.14 6.85
N ILE A 18 20.24 3.23 8.14
CA ILE A 18 20.36 2.13 9.10
C ILE A 18 19.54 0.92 8.64
N LYS A 19 18.28 1.13 8.24
CA LYS A 19 17.41 0.04 7.78
C LYS A 19 17.92 -0.59 6.50
N ASN A 20 18.26 0.22 5.49
CA ASN A 20 18.62 -0.25 4.16
C ASN A 20 19.95 -1.00 4.15
N LYS A 21 20.97 -0.45 4.82
CA LYS A 21 22.29 -1.08 4.96
C LYS A 21 22.34 -2.13 6.08
N LYS A 22 21.23 -2.35 6.78
CA LYS A 22 21.11 -3.27 7.93
C LYS A 22 22.16 -3.00 9.04
N LEU A 23 22.48 -1.73 9.28
CA LEU A 23 23.54 -1.33 10.22
C LEU A 23 23.23 -1.74 11.67
N TYR A 24 21.96 -1.87 12.01
CA TYR A 24 21.52 -2.36 13.32
C TYR A 24 22.08 -3.76 13.68
N ARG A 25 22.52 -4.54 12.69
CA ARG A 25 23.16 -5.85 12.94
C ARG A 25 24.56 -5.73 13.54
N ILE A 26 25.24 -4.60 13.32
CA ILE A 26 26.57 -4.35 13.88
C ILE A 26 26.49 -4.32 15.41
N ASP A 27 25.42 -3.74 15.94
CA ASP A 27 25.13 -3.68 17.37
C ASP A 27 24.43 -4.95 17.90
N GLY A 28 24.39 -6.03 17.11
CA GLY A 28 23.81 -7.31 17.51
C GLY A 28 22.28 -7.41 17.48
N TYR A 29 21.57 -6.42 16.94
CA TYR A 29 20.11 -6.54 16.82
C TYR A 29 19.71 -7.48 15.66
N GLU A 30 18.85 -8.45 15.98
CA GLU A 30 18.33 -9.41 14.99
C GLU A 30 17.48 -8.74 13.90
N SER A 31 16.75 -7.68 14.26
CA SER A 31 15.83 -6.97 13.38
C SER A 31 15.84 -5.47 13.59
N PHE A 32 15.53 -4.71 12.53
CA PHE A 32 15.35 -3.27 12.62
C PHE A 32 14.28 -2.89 13.65
N ASN A 33 13.23 -3.71 13.78
CA ASN A 33 12.17 -3.49 14.76
C ASN A 33 12.67 -3.65 16.21
N SER A 34 13.63 -4.55 16.45
CA SER A 34 14.28 -4.69 17.77
C SER A 34 15.16 -3.48 18.08
N PHE A 35 15.92 -3.01 17.08
CA PHE A 35 16.77 -1.83 17.19
C PHE A 35 15.98 -0.57 17.58
N ILE A 36 14.88 -0.28 16.87
CA ILE A 36 14.12 0.96 17.11
C ILE A 36 13.38 0.99 18.45
N LYS A 37 13.19 -0.16 19.12
CA LYS A 37 12.57 -0.21 20.46
C LYS A 37 13.44 0.46 21.54
N GLY A 38 14.74 0.60 21.30
CA GLY A 38 15.65 1.29 22.23
C GLY A 38 15.52 2.82 22.23
N PHE A 39 14.72 3.40 21.33
CA PHE A 39 14.60 4.84 21.17
C PHE A 39 13.23 5.35 21.63
N LEU A 40 13.18 6.63 22.03
CA LEU A 40 11.96 7.36 22.40
C LEU A 40 11.12 7.77 21.17
N ILE A 41 11.02 6.90 20.16
CA ILE A 41 10.23 7.15 18.94
C ILE A 41 9.27 5.98 18.76
N ALA A 42 7.98 6.30 18.67
CA ALA A 42 6.96 5.29 18.42
C ALA A 42 7.22 4.54 17.11
N LYS A 43 7.04 3.21 17.11
CA LYS A 43 7.22 2.35 15.94
C LYS A 43 6.49 2.90 14.71
N THR A 44 5.23 3.30 14.87
CA THR A 44 4.41 3.89 13.81
C THR A 44 5.06 5.12 13.18
N GLN A 45 5.63 5.99 14.00
CA GLN A 45 6.34 7.19 13.57
C GLN A 45 7.61 6.85 12.77
N VAL A 46 8.38 5.86 13.21
CA VAL A 46 9.57 5.39 12.48
C VAL A 46 9.20 4.93 11.07
N TYR A 47 8.20 4.06 10.93
CA TYR A 47 7.79 3.58 9.60
C TYR A 47 7.20 4.68 8.73
N LEU A 48 6.58 5.69 9.33
CA LEU A 48 6.10 6.87 8.64
C LEU A 48 7.26 7.74 8.12
N TYR A 49 8.29 7.97 8.94
CA TYR A 49 9.53 8.63 8.54
C TYR A 49 10.20 7.94 7.35
N LEU A 50 10.32 6.61 7.42
CA LEU A 50 10.86 5.82 6.32
C LEU A 50 10.04 5.99 5.02
N LYS A 51 8.71 5.95 5.11
CA LYS A 51 7.83 6.13 3.96
C LYS A 51 7.96 7.52 3.33
N VAL A 52 8.06 8.57 4.14
CA VAL A 52 8.24 9.94 3.61
C VAL A 52 9.57 10.04 2.88
N TYR A 53 10.65 9.56 3.51
CA TYR A 53 11.97 9.63 2.90
C TYR A 53 12.05 8.83 1.59
N GLU A 54 11.38 7.69 1.49
CA GLU A 54 11.26 6.96 0.22
C GLU A 54 10.60 7.79 -0.89
N GLN A 55 9.61 8.65 -0.58
CA GLN A 55 9.03 9.56 -1.58
C GLN A 55 10.01 10.67 -1.98
N VAL A 56 10.84 11.13 -1.04
CA VAL A 56 11.93 12.06 -1.33
C VAL A 56 12.93 11.45 -2.29
N LEU A 57 13.39 10.22 -2.02
CA LEU A 57 14.33 9.50 -2.89
C LEU A 57 13.75 9.22 -4.28
N LYS A 58 12.43 9.05 -4.40
CA LYS A 58 11.73 8.88 -5.68
C LYS A 58 11.54 10.20 -6.45
N GLY A 59 11.84 11.35 -5.84
CA GLY A 59 11.60 12.68 -6.42
C GLY A 59 10.14 13.13 -6.38
N ASN A 60 9.25 12.37 -5.72
CA ASN A 60 7.82 12.68 -5.62
C ASN A 60 7.50 13.75 -4.56
N LEU A 61 8.50 14.11 -3.75
CA LEU A 61 8.38 15.01 -2.62
C LEU A 61 9.72 15.69 -2.38
N SER A 62 9.74 17.02 -2.29
CA SER A 62 11.00 17.74 -2.05
C SER A 62 11.20 18.06 -0.57
N ILE A 63 12.47 18.22 -0.16
CA ILE A 63 12.82 18.68 1.20
C ILE A 63 12.24 20.08 1.47
N LYS A 64 12.15 20.94 0.45
CA LYS A 64 11.52 22.27 0.56
C LYS A 64 10.04 22.14 0.86
N GLU A 65 9.31 21.29 0.13
CA GLU A 65 7.89 21.02 0.39
C GLU A 65 7.64 20.50 1.81
N ILE A 66 8.53 19.66 2.35
CA ILE A 66 8.44 19.22 3.76
C ILE A 66 8.57 20.40 4.71
N LYS A 67 9.50 21.32 4.43
CA LYS A 67 9.73 22.52 5.27
C LYS A 67 8.54 23.47 5.22
N ASP A 68 7.94 23.65 4.06
CA ASP A 68 6.87 24.62 3.84
C ASP A 68 5.51 24.12 4.36
N LYS A 69 5.15 22.86 4.07
CA LYS A 69 3.88 22.25 4.51
C LYS A 69 3.92 21.65 5.91
N GLY A 70 5.12 21.29 6.36
CA GLY A 70 5.30 20.56 7.61
C GLY A 70 4.87 19.09 7.55
N MET A 71 5.29 18.32 8.55
CA MET A 71 5.15 16.86 8.51
C MET A 71 3.70 16.35 8.58
N ILE A 72 2.82 17.04 9.32
CA ILE A 72 1.42 16.61 9.51
C ILE A 72 0.69 16.59 8.16
N GLU A 73 0.87 17.62 7.35
CA GLU A 73 0.21 17.74 6.06
C GLU A 73 0.76 16.72 5.06
N ILE A 74 2.09 16.56 5.00
CA ILE A 74 2.72 15.51 4.18
C ILE A 74 2.19 14.11 4.50
N TYR A 75 1.97 13.81 5.79
CA TYR A 75 1.39 12.52 6.18
C TYR A 75 -0.04 12.33 5.71
N ARG A 76 -0.85 13.39 5.77
CA ARG A 76 -2.23 13.35 5.27
C ARG A 76 -2.25 13.11 3.76
N ASP A 77 -1.36 13.79 3.02
CA ASP A 77 -1.24 13.65 1.57
C ASP A 77 -0.81 12.24 1.15
N ILE A 78 0.14 11.63 1.86
CA ILE A 78 0.56 10.26 1.58
C ILE A 78 -0.57 9.28 1.88
N LYS A 79 -1.27 9.46 3.01
CA LYS A 79 -2.38 8.59 3.40
C LYS A 79 -3.57 8.71 2.44
N SER A 80 -3.89 9.90 1.96
CA SER A 80 -4.98 10.13 1.01
C SER A 80 -4.71 9.49 -0.35
N LYS A 81 -3.46 9.60 -0.85
CA LYS A 81 -3.00 8.92 -2.08
C LYS A 81 -3.06 7.39 -1.96
N GLU A 82 -2.75 6.82 -0.79
CA GLU A 82 -2.90 5.37 -0.57
C GLU A 82 -4.38 4.93 -0.65
N ILE A 83 -5.31 5.75 -0.13
CA ILE A 83 -6.75 5.46 -0.16
C ILE A 83 -7.31 5.55 -1.58
N SER A 84 -6.94 6.58 -2.36
CA SER A 84 -7.39 6.72 -3.74
C SER A 84 -6.88 5.57 -4.62
N ASN A 85 -5.61 5.17 -4.46
CA ASN A 85 -5.02 4.02 -5.15
C ASN A 85 -5.66 2.67 -4.79
N LYS A 86 -6.28 2.54 -3.61
CA LYS A 86 -7.07 1.34 -3.26
C LYS A 86 -8.43 1.34 -3.94
N LYS A 87 -9.08 2.50 -4.06
CA LYS A 87 -10.40 2.62 -4.72
C LYS A 87 -10.32 2.28 -6.21
N SER A 88 -9.26 2.65 -6.90
CA SER A 88 -9.08 2.32 -8.33
C SER A 88 -8.87 0.83 -8.62
N LYS A 89 -8.49 0.03 -7.62
CA LYS A 89 -8.39 -1.44 -7.73
C LYS A 89 -9.70 -2.18 -7.46
N GLN A 90 -10.74 -1.46 -7.04
CA GLN A 90 -12.07 -2.03 -6.84
C GLN A 90 -12.79 -2.04 -8.19
N ASN A 91 -13.06 -3.23 -8.74
CA ASN A 91 -13.83 -3.38 -9.99
C ASN A 91 -15.09 -2.50 -9.92
N SER A 92 -15.24 -1.58 -10.88
CA SER A 92 -16.38 -0.65 -10.94
C SER A 92 -17.72 -1.37 -11.06
N ILE A 93 -17.70 -2.58 -11.65
CA ILE A 93 -18.85 -3.46 -11.81
C ILE A 93 -18.73 -4.60 -10.80
N LYS A 94 -19.74 -4.75 -9.93
CA LYS A 94 -19.85 -5.94 -9.06
C LYS A 94 -20.06 -7.17 -9.95
N PRO A 95 -19.17 -8.16 -9.95
CA PRO A 95 -19.36 -9.35 -10.78
C PRO A 95 -20.56 -10.15 -10.26
N LEU A 96 -21.41 -10.60 -11.18
CA LEU A 96 -22.46 -11.56 -10.86
C LEU A 96 -21.81 -12.89 -10.47
N ARG A 97 -22.04 -13.35 -9.24
CA ARG A 97 -21.44 -14.57 -8.71
C ARG A 97 -22.50 -15.67 -8.66
N PHE A 98 -22.24 -16.77 -9.34
CA PHE A 98 -23.01 -18.00 -9.20
C PHE A 98 -22.22 -18.99 -8.35
N GLN A 99 -22.89 -19.61 -7.39
CA GLN A 99 -22.35 -20.76 -6.66
C GLN A 99 -22.67 -22.02 -7.45
N LEU A 100 -21.63 -22.74 -7.86
CA LEU A 100 -21.77 -24.05 -8.50
C LEU A 100 -21.84 -25.13 -7.42
N LYS A 101 -22.66 -26.16 -7.66
CA LYS A 101 -22.94 -27.21 -6.67
C LYS A 101 -21.75 -28.13 -6.37
N SER A 102 -20.78 -28.24 -7.28
CA SER A 102 -19.60 -29.08 -7.10
C SER A 102 -18.34 -28.45 -7.70
N GLN A 103 -17.18 -28.90 -7.19
CA GLN A 103 -15.87 -28.50 -7.69
C GLN A 103 -15.63 -28.97 -9.13
N GLU A 104 -16.21 -30.11 -9.51
CA GLU A 104 -16.12 -30.65 -10.87
C GLU A 104 -16.85 -29.75 -11.88
N SER A 105 -18.07 -29.30 -11.54
CA SER A 105 -18.80 -28.34 -12.37
C SER A 105 -18.00 -27.05 -12.53
N TYR A 106 -17.37 -26.55 -11.46
CA TYR A 106 -16.48 -25.38 -11.55
C TYR A 106 -15.30 -25.62 -12.49
N ALA A 107 -14.61 -26.75 -12.36
CA ALA A 107 -13.46 -27.08 -13.21
C ALA A 107 -13.85 -27.25 -14.69
N PHE A 108 -15.01 -27.84 -14.97
CA PHE A 108 -15.55 -28.01 -16.32
C PHE A 108 -15.81 -26.65 -16.99
N TYR A 109 -16.61 -25.79 -16.36
CA TYR A 109 -16.94 -24.48 -16.92
C TYR A 109 -15.74 -23.56 -17.02
N LYS A 110 -14.79 -23.63 -16.08
CA LYS A 110 -13.54 -22.87 -16.15
C LYS A 110 -12.69 -23.21 -17.37
N LYS A 111 -12.74 -24.45 -17.86
CA LYS A 111 -12.00 -24.92 -19.05
C LYS A 111 -12.73 -24.65 -20.37
N MET A 112 -14.00 -24.25 -20.33
CA MET A 112 -14.83 -24.04 -21.53
C MET A 112 -15.47 -22.63 -21.54
N PRO A 113 -14.67 -21.57 -21.75
CA PRO A 113 -15.15 -20.18 -21.74
C PRO A 113 -16.20 -19.88 -22.83
N SER A 114 -16.15 -20.58 -23.97
CA SER A 114 -17.14 -20.44 -25.06
C SER A 114 -18.54 -20.92 -24.65
N LEU A 115 -18.64 -22.01 -23.89
CA LEU A 115 -19.93 -22.53 -23.39
C LEU A 115 -20.55 -21.60 -22.35
N LEU A 116 -19.74 -21.00 -21.49
CA LEU A 116 -20.21 -19.99 -20.52
C LEU A 116 -20.78 -18.76 -21.22
N ALA A 117 -20.14 -18.29 -22.30
CA ALA A 117 -20.63 -17.16 -23.09
C ALA A 117 -21.99 -17.47 -23.74
N LEU A 118 -22.15 -18.67 -24.33
CA LEU A 118 -23.41 -19.10 -24.93
C LEU A 118 -24.53 -19.25 -23.90
N PHE A 119 -24.23 -19.84 -22.74
CA PHE A 119 -25.20 -19.95 -21.63
C PHE A 119 -25.62 -18.57 -21.10
N TYR A 120 -24.70 -17.62 -21.05
CA TYR A 120 -25.00 -16.26 -20.60
C TYR A 120 -25.93 -15.55 -21.59
N ILE A 121 -25.67 -15.66 -22.90
CA ILE A 121 -26.54 -15.07 -23.93
C ILE A 121 -27.94 -15.68 -23.85
N SER A 122 -28.06 -17.01 -23.79
CA SER A 122 -29.36 -17.68 -23.74
C SER A 122 -30.13 -17.39 -22.46
N PHE A 123 -29.45 -17.36 -21.31
CA PHE A 123 -30.07 -17.03 -20.02
C PHE A 123 -30.67 -15.62 -20.00
N PHE A 124 -29.96 -14.61 -20.51
CA PHE A 124 -30.47 -13.24 -20.60
C PHE A 124 -31.60 -13.10 -21.61
N GLN A 125 -31.60 -13.90 -22.67
CA GLN A 125 -32.65 -13.88 -23.67
C GLN A 125 -33.96 -14.44 -23.10
N VAL A 126 -33.91 -15.52 -22.32
CA VAL A 126 -35.07 -16.07 -21.60
C VAL A 126 -35.63 -15.10 -20.58
N ILE A 127 -34.78 -14.46 -19.75
CA ILE A 127 -35.23 -13.47 -18.76
C ILE A 127 -35.90 -12.26 -19.43
N ARG A 128 -35.45 -11.85 -20.61
CA ARG A 128 -36.03 -10.72 -21.34
C ARG A 128 -37.39 -11.03 -21.98
N THR A 129 -37.79 -12.30 -22.02
CA THR A 129 -39.05 -12.75 -22.65
C THR A 129 -40.13 -13.08 -21.62
N ILE A 130 -39.82 -12.95 -20.33
CA ILE A 130 -40.74 -13.08 -19.18
C ILE A 130 -41.04 -11.67 -18.66
#